data_AF-A0A7J2ZHV2-F1
#
_entry.id   AF-A0A7J2ZHV2-F1
#
_cell.length_a   1.000
_cell.length_b   1.000
_cell.length_c   1.000
_cell.angle_alpha   90.00
_cell.angle_beta   90.00
_cell.angle_gamma   90.00
#
_symmetry.space_group_name_H-M   'P 1'
#
loop_
_entity.id
_entity.type
_entity.pdbx_description
1 polymer ?
#
loop_
_entity_poly.entity_id
_entity_poly.type
_entity_poly.pdbx_seq_one_letter_code
_entity_poly.pdbx_strand_id
1 'polypeptide(L)'
;MTELDLARRYFSLKMNDRERAIFETGIALSTILHLLHGMPIPRSRSAVRRLERAMEEVAKTQPFRRRVRVKIYPRARGGVYGYDVARGENVYASVEVRYGSSSVIGELRWIRRLGYPLMYIKEIKNHGK
;
A
#
# COMPACT_ATOMS: atom_id res chain seq x y z
N MET A 1 0.22 -25.40 -0.61
CA MET A 1 1.60 -25.29 -1.11
C MET A 1 1.54 -24.37 -2.31
N THR A 2 1.84 -23.10 -2.14
CA THR A 2 1.73 -22.09 -3.21
C THR A 2 2.83 -22.30 -4.24
N GLU A 3 2.54 -21.94 -5.50
CA GLU A 3 3.48 -21.80 -6.61
C GLU A 3 4.90 -21.46 -6.15
N LEU A 4 5.90 -22.13 -6.74
CA LEU A 4 7.31 -21.90 -6.46
C LEU A 4 7.61 -20.38 -6.41
N ASP A 5 7.98 -19.86 -5.22
CA ASP A 5 8.64 -18.56 -5.10
C ASP A 5 10.04 -18.68 -5.72
N LEU A 6 10.12 -18.66 -7.05
CA LEU A 6 11.38 -18.72 -7.80
C LEU A 6 12.32 -17.57 -7.40
N ALA A 7 11.76 -16.45 -6.93
CA ALA A 7 12.54 -15.30 -6.48
C ALA A 7 13.25 -15.55 -5.14
N ARG A 8 12.86 -16.57 -4.35
CA ARG A 8 13.48 -16.90 -3.06
C ARG A 8 15.00 -17.05 -3.16
N ARG A 9 15.53 -17.55 -4.28
CA ARG A 9 16.97 -17.75 -4.51
C ARG A 9 17.79 -16.44 -4.52
N TYR A 10 17.14 -15.30 -4.74
CA TYR A 10 17.80 -13.99 -4.75
C TYR A 10 17.84 -13.32 -3.37
N PHE A 11 17.10 -13.85 -2.38
CA PHE A 11 17.12 -13.33 -1.02
C PHE A 11 18.17 -14.05 -0.19
N SER A 12 18.75 -13.35 0.79
CA SER A 12 19.72 -13.92 1.72
C SER A 12 19.15 -15.17 2.40
N LEU A 13 19.95 -16.23 2.49
CA LEU A 13 19.59 -17.45 3.22
C LEU A 13 19.37 -17.20 4.71
N LYS A 14 19.87 -16.08 5.25
CA LYS A 14 19.63 -15.65 6.64
C LYS A 14 18.30 -14.91 6.81
N MET A 15 17.62 -14.53 5.71
CA MET A 15 16.35 -13.82 5.75
C MET A 15 15.23 -14.76 6.18
N ASN A 16 14.50 -14.41 7.23
CA ASN A 16 13.34 -15.17 7.68
C ASN A 16 12.03 -14.69 7.04
N ASP A 17 10.96 -15.48 7.22
CA ASP A 17 9.64 -15.19 6.65
C ASP A 17 9.08 -13.82 7.08
N ARG A 18 9.33 -13.42 8.33
CA ARG A 18 8.89 -12.12 8.88
C ARG A 18 9.60 -10.98 8.17
N GLU A 19 10.92 -11.05 8.02
CA GLU A 19 11.70 -10.04 7.30
C GLU A 19 11.23 -9.93 5.86
N ARG A 20 10.98 -11.05 5.18
CA ARG A 20 10.48 -11.05 3.80
C ARG A 20 9.09 -10.42 3.72
N ALA A 21 8.19 -10.73 4.65
CA ALA A 21 6.87 -10.10 4.70
C ALA A 21 6.94 -8.58 4.95
N ILE A 22 7.85 -8.11 5.80
CA ILE A 22 8.11 -6.67 6.03
C ILE A 22 8.63 -6.01 4.76
N PHE A 23 9.61 -6.61 4.10
CA PHE A 23 10.20 -6.10 2.85
C PHE A 23 9.14 -5.93 1.76
N GLU A 24 8.34 -6.96 1.52
CA GLU A 24 7.26 -6.94 0.54
C GLU A 24 6.16 -5.93 0.89
N THR A 25 5.90 -5.70 2.18
CA THR A 25 4.98 -4.66 2.65
C THR A 25 5.51 -3.26 2.31
N GLY A 26 6.81 -3.03 2.46
CA GLY A 26 7.45 -1.78 2.04
C GLY A 26 7.29 -1.54 0.54
N ILE A 27 7.57 -2.56 -0.29
CA ILE A 27 7.34 -2.49 -1.75
C ILE A 27 5.89 -2.13 -2.05
N ALA A 28 4.92 -2.79 -1.40
CA ALA A 28 3.51 -2.57 -1.67
C ALA A 28 3.06 -1.14 -1.34
N LEU A 29 3.43 -0.61 -0.17
CA LEU A 29 3.06 0.75 0.24
C LEU A 29 3.69 1.80 -0.69
N SER A 30 4.98 1.65 -1.02
CA SER A 30 5.67 2.54 -1.95
C SER A 30 5.04 2.52 -3.33
N THR A 31 4.72 1.33 -3.84
CA THR A 31 4.08 1.19 -5.16
C THR A 31 2.73 1.90 -5.21
N ILE A 32 1.88 1.74 -4.19
CA ILE A 32 0.57 2.41 -4.13
C ILE A 32 0.74 3.93 -4.14
N LEU A 33 1.64 4.48 -3.31
CA LEU A 33 1.86 5.92 -3.26
C LEU A 33 2.37 6.47 -4.59
N HIS A 34 3.40 5.87 -5.16
CA HIS A 34 4.04 6.41 -6.36
C HIS A 34 3.22 6.23 -7.63
N LEU A 35 2.36 5.20 -7.72
CA LEU A 35 1.39 5.10 -8.82
C LEU A 35 0.31 6.18 -8.75
N LEU A 36 -0.12 6.55 -7.54
CA LEU A 36 -1.13 7.59 -7.34
C LEU A 36 -0.57 9.01 -7.40
N HIS A 37 0.70 9.20 -7.06
CA HIS A 37 1.29 10.53 -6.90
C HIS A 37 1.18 11.35 -8.20
N GLY A 38 0.54 12.52 -8.10
CA GLY A 38 0.31 13.43 -9.23
C GLY A 38 -0.92 13.11 -10.06
N MET A 39 -1.62 11.99 -9.83
CA MET A 39 -2.86 11.69 -10.56
C MET A 39 -3.96 12.70 -10.24
N PRO A 40 -4.67 13.25 -11.24
CA PRO A 40 -5.86 14.05 -11.01
C PRO A 40 -6.94 13.24 -10.28
N ILE A 41 -7.50 13.81 -9.22
CA ILE A 41 -8.55 13.17 -8.45
C ILE A 41 -9.92 13.40 -9.12
N PRO A 42 -10.71 12.34 -9.38
CA PRO A 42 -12.03 12.47 -9.99
C PRO A 42 -12.97 13.40 -9.20
N ARG A 43 -13.87 14.06 -9.92
CA ARG A 43 -14.74 15.07 -9.30
C ARG A 43 -15.84 14.50 -8.40
N SER A 44 -16.36 13.32 -8.75
CA SER A 44 -17.48 12.71 -8.02
C SER A 44 -16.98 11.68 -7.02
N ARG A 45 -17.66 11.58 -5.87
CA ARG A 45 -17.36 10.57 -4.85
C ARG A 45 -17.47 9.14 -5.39
N SER A 46 -18.38 8.89 -6.34
CA SER A 46 -18.52 7.58 -6.98
C SER A 46 -17.31 7.23 -7.86
N ALA A 47 -16.78 8.19 -8.62
CA ALA A 47 -15.58 7.98 -9.41
C ALA A 47 -14.32 7.80 -8.54
N VAL A 48 -14.20 8.56 -7.45
CA VAL A 48 -13.11 8.35 -6.45
C VAL A 48 -13.15 6.92 -5.90
N ARG A 49 -14.34 6.43 -5.49
CA ARG A 49 -14.48 5.05 -5.00
C ARG A 49 -14.12 3.98 -6.05
N ARG A 50 -14.38 4.25 -7.34
CA ARG A 50 -13.96 3.35 -8.43
C ARG A 50 -12.44 3.34 -8.58
N LEU A 51 -11.80 4.51 -8.51
CA LEU A 51 -10.34 4.61 -8.54
C LEU A 51 -9.71 3.90 -7.35
N GLU A 52 -10.22 4.10 -6.13
CA GLU A 52 -9.76 3.38 -4.93
C GLU A 52 -9.80 1.86 -5.13
N ARG A 53 -10.93 1.32 -5.62
CA ARG A 53 -11.08 -0.11 -5.90
C ARG A 53 -10.14 -0.60 -6.99
N ALA A 54 -10.00 0.17 -8.09
CA ALA A 54 -9.08 -0.18 -9.16
C ALA A 54 -7.64 -0.27 -8.64
N MET A 55 -7.21 0.66 -7.78
CA MET A 55 -5.88 0.62 -7.18
C MET A 55 -5.70 -0.53 -6.18
N GLU A 56 -6.75 -0.88 -5.42
CA GLU A 56 -6.74 -2.07 -4.56
C GLU A 56 -6.53 -3.34 -5.39
N GLU A 57 -7.21 -3.49 -6.53
CA GLU A 57 -7.05 -4.64 -7.43
C GLU A 57 -5.67 -4.66 -8.10
N VAL A 58 -5.18 -3.52 -8.61
CA VAL A 58 -3.82 -3.39 -9.16
C VAL A 58 -2.77 -3.81 -8.13
N ALA A 59 -2.86 -3.33 -6.90
CA ALA A 59 -1.91 -3.68 -5.84
C ALA A 59 -1.98 -5.16 -5.46
N LYS A 60 -3.17 -5.78 -5.45
CA LYS A 60 -3.35 -7.21 -5.17
C LYS A 60 -2.71 -8.13 -6.21
N THR A 61 -2.47 -7.66 -7.44
CA THR A 61 -1.79 -8.47 -8.47
C THR A 61 -0.34 -8.81 -8.11
N GLN A 62 0.29 -8.05 -7.21
CA GLN A 62 1.66 -8.29 -6.78
C GLN A 62 1.76 -9.50 -5.83
N PRO A 63 2.94 -10.15 -5.71
CA PRO A 63 3.09 -11.39 -4.93
C PRO A 63 2.71 -11.27 -3.45
N PHE A 64 2.14 -12.32 -2.84
CA PHE A 64 1.93 -12.41 -1.37
C PHE A 64 0.92 -11.41 -0.76
N ARG A 65 0.26 -10.57 -1.57
CA ARG A 65 -0.76 -9.62 -1.09
C ARG A 65 -2.03 -10.38 -0.69
N ARG A 66 -2.50 -10.16 0.55
CA ARG A 66 -3.73 -10.80 1.08
C ARG A 66 -4.90 -9.84 1.12
N ARG A 67 -4.67 -8.64 1.63
CA ARG A 67 -5.68 -7.57 1.70
C ARG A 67 -5.01 -6.26 1.34
N VAL A 68 -5.72 -5.46 0.56
CA VAL A 68 -5.30 -4.09 0.23
C VAL A 68 -6.51 -3.20 0.43
N ARG A 69 -6.29 -2.04 1.03
CA ARG A 69 -7.27 -0.97 1.15
C ARG A 69 -6.64 0.34 0.73
N VAL A 70 -7.31 1.08 -0.13
CA VAL A 70 -6.88 2.42 -0.58
C VAL A 70 -8.02 3.40 -0.29
N LYS A 71 -7.66 4.58 0.24
CA LYS A 71 -8.58 5.71 0.40
C LYS A 71 -7.93 6.96 -0.13
N ILE A 72 -8.69 7.73 -0.89
CA ILE A 72 -8.28 9.03 -1.42
C ILE A 72 -9.22 10.07 -0.81
N TYR A 73 -8.67 11.13 -0.25
CA TYR A 73 -9.40 12.19 0.44
C TYR A 73 -9.29 13.50 -0.34
N PRO A 74 -10.16 13.75 -1.35
CA PRO A 74 -10.10 14.97 -2.13
C PRO A 74 -10.14 16.19 -1.20
N ARG A 75 -9.19 17.10 -1.37
CA ARG A 75 -9.13 18.39 -0.68
C ARG A 75 -9.87 19.46 -1.45
N ALA A 76 -10.00 20.63 -0.84
CA ALA A 76 -10.59 21.79 -1.49
C ALA A 76 -9.84 22.09 -2.80
N ARG A 77 -10.60 22.25 -3.87
CA ARG A 77 -10.05 22.50 -5.21
C ARG A 77 -9.66 23.97 -5.27
N GLY A 78 -8.38 24.22 -5.43
CA GLY A 78 -7.81 25.56 -5.64
C GLY A 78 -7.11 25.65 -7.00
N GLY A 79 -6.63 26.85 -7.33
CA GLY A 79 -5.88 27.11 -8.55
C GLY A 79 -6.75 27.31 -9.80
N VAL A 80 -6.10 27.74 -10.88
CA VAL A 80 -6.72 28.24 -12.12
C VAL A 80 -7.65 27.22 -12.77
N TYR A 81 -7.36 25.92 -12.64
CA TYR A 81 -8.10 24.84 -13.28
C TYR A 81 -9.00 24.02 -12.34
N GLY A 82 -9.00 24.34 -11.04
CA GLY A 82 -9.98 23.82 -10.07
C GLY A 82 -10.05 22.29 -9.97
N TYR A 83 -8.91 21.60 -9.87
CA TYR A 83 -8.85 20.16 -9.58
C TYR A 83 -7.82 19.85 -8.49
N ASP A 84 -8.01 18.71 -7.81
CA ASP A 84 -7.07 18.22 -6.80
C ASP A 84 -6.23 17.07 -7.37
N VAL A 85 -5.07 16.82 -6.78
CA VAL A 85 -4.13 15.78 -7.19
C VAL A 85 -3.80 14.87 -6.03
N ALA A 86 -3.66 13.58 -6.30
CA ALA A 86 -3.28 12.61 -5.29
C ALA A 86 -1.82 12.81 -4.89
N ARG A 87 -1.57 12.90 -3.58
CA ARG A 87 -0.27 13.08 -2.94
C ARG A 87 -0.28 12.35 -1.59
N GLY A 88 0.88 12.24 -0.94
CA GLY A 88 0.97 11.51 0.33
C GLY A 88 0.02 12.03 1.42
N GLU A 89 -0.32 13.32 1.37
CA GLU A 89 -1.14 13.97 2.40
C GLU A 89 -2.64 13.69 2.27
N ASN A 90 -3.09 13.18 1.11
CA ASN A 90 -4.50 12.87 0.84
C ASN A 90 -4.73 11.41 0.41
N VAL A 91 -3.72 10.56 0.54
CA VAL A 91 -3.81 9.11 0.30
C VAL A 91 -3.62 8.34 1.61
N TYR A 92 -4.48 7.36 1.82
CA TYR A 92 -4.30 6.32 2.82
C TYR A 92 -4.21 4.97 2.12
N ALA A 93 -3.29 4.13 2.58
CA ALA A 93 -3.24 2.73 2.18
C ALA A 93 -3.04 1.83 3.40
N SER A 94 -3.64 0.65 3.36
CA SER A 94 -3.31 -0.46 4.26
C SER A 94 -3.14 -1.71 3.43
N VAL A 95 -2.04 -2.43 3.68
CA VAL A 95 -1.70 -3.66 2.97
C VAL A 95 -1.41 -4.72 4.00
N GLU A 96 -1.98 -5.90 3.81
CA GLU A 96 -1.55 -7.12 4.47
C GLU A 96 -0.79 -7.99 3.49
N VAL A 97 0.44 -8.32 3.85
CA VAL A 97 1.29 -9.29 3.17
C VAL A 97 1.37 -10.54 4.02
N ARG A 98 1.27 -11.71 3.40
CA ARG A 98 1.55 -12.99 4.05
C ARG A 98 2.62 -13.76 3.29
N TYR A 99 3.76 -13.97 3.93
CA TYR A 99 4.86 -14.78 3.42
C TYR A 99 5.19 -15.88 4.42
N GLY A 100 5.14 -17.13 3.97
CA GLY A 100 5.34 -18.31 4.81
C GLY A 100 4.49 -18.28 6.08
N SER A 101 5.16 -18.31 7.22
CA SER A 101 4.57 -18.29 8.57
C SER A 101 4.24 -16.90 9.11
N SER A 102 4.51 -15.80 8.38
CA SER A 102 4.30 -14.43 8.87
C SER A 102 3.26 -13.67 8.06
N SER A 103 2.38 -12.92 8.75
CA SER A 103 1.52 -11.88 8.20
C SER A 103 1.94 -10.51 8.73
N VAL A 104 2.06 -9.52 7.85
CA VAL A 104 2.45 -8.14 8.20
C VAL A 104 1.39 -7.19 7.66
N ILE A 105 0.93 -6.27 8.51
CA ILE A 105 0.06 -5.17 8.11
C ILE A 105 0.87 -3.89 8.12
N GLY A 106 1.01 -3.26 6.95
CA GLY A 106 1.57 -1.93 6.79
C GLY A 106 0.48 -0.89 6.56
N GLU A 107 0.77 0.36 6.95
CA GLU A 107 -0.07 1.50 6.63
C GLU A 107 0.74 2.68 6.08
N LEU A 108 0.13 3.40 5.14
CA LEU A 108 0.52 4.73 4.69
C LEU A 108 -0.57 5.71 5.14
N ARG A 109 -0.21 6.75 5.89
CA ARG A 109 -1.13 7.84 6.20
C ARG A 109 -0.42 9.15 6.54
N TRP A 110 -1.12 10.26 6.30
CA TRP A 110 -0.69 11.57 6.76
C TRP A 110 -0.71 11.66 8.29
N ILE A 111 0.46 11.91 8.89
CA ILE A 111 0.60 12.13 10.33
C ILE A 111 0.71 13.64 10.58
N ARG A 112 -0.40 14.27 10.99
CA ARG A 112 -0.48 15.74 11.16
C ARG A 112 0.64 16.31 12.03
N ARG A 113 0.95 15.66 13.16
CA ARG A 113 2.02 16.09 14.08
C ARG A 113 3.43 16.03 13.50
N LEU A 114 3.64 15.24 12.45
CA LEU A 114 4.93 15.12 11.76
C LEU A 114 4.96 15.94 10.46
N GLY A 115 3.81 16.40 9.97
CA GLY A 115 3.72 16.97 8.63
C GLY A 115 4.22 16.01 7.54
N TYR A 116 4.00 14.70 7.70
CA TYR A 116 4.63 13.68 6.86
C TYR A 116 3.68 12.50 6.52
N PRO A 117 3.68 11.98 5.28
CA PRO A 117 2.95 10.79 4.90
C PRO A 117 3.75 9.54 5.30
N LEU A 118 3.57 9.09 6.53
CA LEU A 118 4.37 8.02 7.10
C LEU A 118 3.91 6.66 6.59
N MET A 119 4.86 5.87 6.07
CA MET A 119 4.72 4.43 5.90
C MET A 119 5.30 3.73 7.13
N TYR A 120 4.56 2.80 7.71
CA TYR A 120 5.02 2.06 8.89
C TYR A 120 4.37 0.68 8.98
N ILE A 121 5.04 -0.22 9.71
CA ILE A 121 4.48 -1.52 10.06
C ILE A 121 3.56 -1.31 11.26
N LYS A 122 2.28 -1.61 11.07
CA LYS A 122 1.25 -1.51 12.11
C LYS A 122 1.18 -2.77 12.97
N GLU A 123 1.28 -3.94 12.34
CA GLU A 123 1.10 -5.21 13.02
C GLU A 123 1.93 -6.31 12.35
N ILE A 124 2.46 -7.22 13.17
CA ILE A 124 3.14 -8.44 12.72
C ILE A 124 2.49 -9.61 13.46
N LYS A 125 2.04 -10.62 12.72
CA LYS A 125 1.47 -11.87 13.24
C LYS A 125 2.30 -13.04 12.75
N ASN A 126 2.75 -13.87 13.69
CA ASN A 126 3.34 -15.16 13.36
C ASN A 126 2.25 -16.23 13.50
N HIS A 127 2.06 -17.00 12.44
CA HIS A 127 1.26 -18.21 12.48
C HIS A 127 2.23 -19.32 12.85
N GLY A 128 2.10 -19.86 14.06
CA GLY A 128 2.84 -21.05 14.47
C GLY A 128 2.66 -22.18 13.46
N LYS A 129 3.57 -23.15 13.47
CA LYS A 129 3.33 -24.42 12.77
C LYS A 129 2.09 -25.10 13.33
#